data_AF-A0A359KEE1-F1
#
_entry.id   AF-A0A359KEE1-F1
#
_cell.length_a   1.000
_cell.length_b   1.000
_cell.length_c   1.000
_cell.angle_alpha   90.00
_cell.angle_beta   90.00
_cell.angle_gamma   90.00
#
_symmetry.space_group_name_H-M   'P 1'
#
loop_
_entity.id
_entity.type
_entity.pdbx_description
1 polymer ?
#
loop_
_entity_poly.entity_id
_entity_poly.type
_entity_poly.pdbx_seq_one_letter_code
_entity_poly.pdbx_strand_id
1 'polypeptide(L)'
;APADASLLGRLDQAWSLARAEAEARGFADEVESLGVLVDPNAGQAGRLQPPPGDYRCRTVKLGAREAQGLAYVAYPAFRCRVELTPGGDLILEKTTGSQRTRGLLYPDTDRRLVYVGAQAWGDESGFPAYGAKTERDQLGVFERIGPQRWRLVIPFPKQESKLDILELTR
;
A
#
# COMPACT_ATOMS: atom_id res chain seq x y z
N ALA A 1 1.31 15.03 -10.33
CA ALA A 1 0.79 16.41 -10.11
C ALA A 1 1.31 16.97 -8.77
N PRO A 2 1.23 18.29 -8.50
CA PRO A 2 1.67 18.87 -7.23
C PRO A 2 0.98 18.26 -5.99
N ALA A 3 -0.28 17.86 -6.13
CA ALA A 3 -1.02 17.15 -5.09
C ALA A 3 -0.43 15.75 -4.78
N ASP A 4 0.07 15.04 -5.80
CA ASP A 4 0.69 13.72 -5.66
C ASP A 4 2.03 13.82 -4.91
N ALA A 5 2.86 14.79 -5.29
CA ALA A 5 4.13 15.05 -4.60
C ALA A 5 3.91 15.42 -3.13
N SER A 6 2.85 16.21 -2.84
CA SER A 6 2.45 16.55 -1.48
C SER A 6 2.01 15.33 -0.66
N LEU A 7 1.32 14.36 -1.27
CA LEU A 7 0.92 13.12 -0.58
C LEU A 7 2.12 12.27 -0.17
N LEU A 8 3.08 12.05 -1.08
CA LEU A 8 4.32 11.32 -0.74
C LEU A 8 5.18 12.07 0.28
N GLY A 9 5.24 13.39 0.19
CA GLY A 9 5.94 14.23 1.17
C GLY A 9 5.35 14.18 2.58
N ARG A 10 4.13 13.65 2.74
CA ARG A 10 3.44 13.48 4.03
C ARG A 10 3.44 12.04 4.53
N LEU A 11 4.25 11.15 3.94
CA LEU A 11 4.31 9.73 4.34
C LEU A 11 4.64 9.56 5.83
N ASP A 12 5.63 10.29 6.35
CA ASP A 12 6.02 10.21 7.77
C ASP A 12 4.91 10.69 8.70
N GLN A 13 4.17 11.72 8.26
CA GLN A 13 2.99 12.20 8.98
C GLN A 13 1.89 11.12 9.01
N ALA A 14 1.67 10.41 7.89
CA ALA A 14 0.68 9.34 7.82
C ALA A 14 1.06 8.19 8.78
N TRP A 15 2.32 7.76 8.79
CA TRP A 15 2.83 6.77 9.75
C TRP A 15 2.60 7.19 11.19
N SER A 16 3.04 8.40 11.55
CA SER A 16 2.94 8.92 12.93
C SER A 16 1.48 9.00 13.40
N LEU A 17 0.60 9.64 12.61
CA LEU A 17 -0.80 9.82 12.98
C LEU A 17 -1.57 8.49 13.02
N ALA A 18 -1.34 7.60 12.05
CA ALA A 18 -2.04 6.33 11.97
C ALA A 18 -1.67 5.41 13.13
N ARG A 19 -0.38 5.33 13.47
CA ARG A 19 0.12 4.53 14.58
C ARG A 19 -0.35 5.07 15.92
N ALA A 20 -0.18 6.37 16.16
CA ALA A 20 -0.59 7.00 17.42
C ALA A 20 -2.08 6.81 17.69
N GLU A 21 -2.94 6.91 16.67
CA GLU A 21 -4.37 6.69 16.84
C GLU A 21 -4.73 5.20 17.07
N ALA A 22 -4.09 4.27 16.36
CA ALA A 22 -4.30 2.84 16.59
C ALA A 22 -3.94 2.46 18.03
N GLU A 23 -2.78 2.91 18.51
CA GLU A 23 -2.31 2.70 19.88
C GLU A 23 -3.26 3.35 20.91
N ALA A 24 -3.65 4.62 20.71
CA ALA A 24 -4.57 5.32 21.61
C ALA A 24 -5.97 4.67 21.68
N ARG A 25 -6.36 3.93 20.64
CA ARG A 25 -7.63 3.19 20.57
C ARG A 25 -7.49 1.71 20.97
N GLY A 26 -6.38 1.34 21.59
CA GLY A 26 -6.19 0.04 22.24
C GLY A 26 -5.61 -1.06 21.36
N PHE A 27 -5.09 -0.74 20.18
CA PHE A 27 -4.54 -1.72 19.23
C PHE A 27 -3.00 -1.79 19.26
N ALA A 28 -2.37 -1.42 20.38
CA ALA A 28 -0.91 -1.36 20.47
C ALA A 28 -0.26 -2.74 20.25
N ASP A 29 -0.79 -3.78 20.91
CA ASP A 29 -0.27 -5.15 20.80
C ASP A 29 -0.43 -5.70 19.38
N GLU A 30 -1.57 -5.45 18.73
CA GLU A 30 -1.81 -5.87 17.36
C GLU A 30 -0.86 -5.17 16.38
N VAL A 31 -0.66 -3.85 16.54
CA VAL A 31 0.30 -3.10 15.73
C VAL A 31 1.72 -3.62 15.94
N GLU A 32 2.14 -3.83 17.19
CA GLU A 32 3.48 -4.36 17.50
C GLU A 32 3.70 -5.75 16.89
N SER A 33 2.69 -6.61 16.91
CA SER A 33 2.76 -7.96 16.35
C SER A 33 3.07 -8.02 14.84
N LEU A 34 2.87 -6.91 14.11
CA LEU A 34 3.17 -6.82 12.68
C LEU A 34 4.68 -6.67 12.40
N GLY A 35 5.47 -6.33 13.43
CA GLY A 35 6.91 -6.21 13.37
C GLY A 35 7.39 -5.29 12.25
N VAL A 36 8.33 -5.76 11.43
CA VAL A 36 8.95 -4.99 10.34
C VAL A 36 7.95 -4.43 9.31
N LEU A 37 6.72 -4.96 9.23
CA LEU A 37 5.71 -4.43 8.32
C LEU A 37 5.29 -2.99 8.69
N VAL A 38 5.30 -2.65 9.98
CA VAL A 38 4.91 -1.34 10.51
C VAL A 38 6.09 -0.49 10.98
N ASP A 39 7.32 -0.90 10.67
CA ASP A 39 8.51 -0.06 10.87
C ASP A 39 8.70 0.89 9.68
N PRO A 40 8.56 2.22 9.84
CA PRO A 40 8.72 3.18 8.74
C PRO A 40 10.08 3.10 8.04
N ASN A 41 11.11 2.57 8.71
CA ASN A 41 12.49 2.51 8.19
C ASN A 41 12.88 1.15 7.59
N ALA A 42 11.91 0.23 7.46
CA ALA A 42 12.14 -1.15 7.01
C ALA A 42 12.64 -1.30 5.55
N GLY A 43 12.52 -0.26 4.72
CA GLY A 43 12.90 -0.32 3.30
C GLY A 43 14.38 -0.67 3.12
N GLN A 44 14.67 -1.76 2.41
CA GLN A 44 16.03 -2.26 2.16
C GLN A 44 16.53 -1.84 0.79
N ALA A 45 17.82 -1.51 0.69
CA ALA A 45 18.48 -1.26 -0.59
C ALA A 45 18.65 -2.56 -1.41
N GLY A 46 18.99 -2.40 -2.70
CA GLY A 46 19.33 -3.51 -3.60
C GLY A 46 18.19 -3.88 -4.54
N ARG A 47 17.84 -5.18 -4.64
CA ARG A 47 16.80 -5.68 -5.56
C ARG A 47 15.40 -5.23 -5.11
N LEU A 48 15.05 -3.97 -5.37
CA LEU A 48 13.78 -3.36 -4.96
C LEU A 48 12.59 -3.99 -5.68
N GLN A 49 12.74 -4.17 -7.00
CA GLN A 49 11.70 -4.67 -7.88
C GLN A 49 11.30 -6.11 -7.53
N PRO A 50 10.01 -6.36 -7.26
CA PRO A 50 9.52 -7.71 -7.07
C PRO A 50 9.59 -8.45 -8.42
N PRO A 51 10.09 -9.71 -8.46
CA PRO A 51 10.08 -10.47 -9.70
C PRO A 51 8.65 -10.72 -10.20
N PRO A 52 8.40 -10.76 -11.53
CA PRO A 52 7.08 -11.11 -12.04
C PRO A 52 6.57 -12.46 -11.53
N GLY A 53 5.25 -12.57 -11.33
CA GLY A 53 4.59 -13.78 -10.86
C GLY A 53 3.44 -13.51 -9.88
N ASP A 54 2.90 -14.59 -9.33
CA ASP A 54 1.82 -14.56 -8.34
C ASP A 54 2.37 -14.41 -6.92
N TYR A 55 1.61 -13.72 -6.07
CA TYR A 55 1.93 -13.38 -4.69
C TYR A 55 0.74 -13.63 -3.79
N ARG A 56 1.02 -13.97 -2.53
CA ARG A 56 0.06 -13.76 -1.44
C ARG A 56 0.19 -12.32 -0.97
N CYS A 57 -0.93 -11.67 -0.72
CA CYS A 57 -0.91 -10.32 -0.19
C CYS A 57 -1.99 -10.12 0.86
N ARG A 58 -1.79 -9.20 1.80
CA ARG A 58 -2.83 -8.81 2.77
C ARG A 58 -2.75 -7.32 3.03
N THR A 59 -3.89 -6.72 3.36
CA THR A 59 -3.98 -5.30 3.68
C THR A 59 -4.09 -5.12 5.18
N VAL A 60 -3.30 -4.19 5.72
CA VAL A 60 -3.45 -3.65 7.06
C VAL A 60 -3.83 -2.18 6.92
N LYS A 61 -4.88 -1.76 7.62
CA LYS A 61 -5.31 -0.36 7.70
C LYS A 61 -5.01 0.16 9.10
N LEU A 62 -4.30 1.29 9.17
CA LEU A 62 -3.94 1.95 10.42
C LEU A 62 -4.50 3.37 10.46
N GLY A 63 -5.04 3.74 11.62
CA GLY A 63 -5.72 5.00 11.87
C GLY A 63 -7.03 5.12 11.11
N ALA A 64 -8.05 5.69 11.76
CA ALA A 64 -9.34 5.93 11.15
C ALA A 64 -9.35 7.30 10.48
N ARG A 65 -9.88 7.42 9.27
CA ARG A 65 -10.03 8.72 8.60
C ARG A 65 -11.13 9.56 9.27
N GLU A 66 -12.19 8.91 9.74
CA GLU A 66 -13.30 9.50 10.47
C GLU A 66 -13.31 8.98 11.92
N ALA A 67 -13.84 9.77 12.86
CA ALA A 67 -13.79 9.44 14.29
C ALA A 67 -14.45 8.09 14.63
N GLN A 68 -15.50 7.71 13.91
CA GLN A 68 -16.25 6.46 14.09
C GLN A 68 -15.65 5.28 13.31
N GLY A 69 -14.65 5.51 12.46
CA GLY A 69 -14.00 4.46 11.67
C GLY A 69 -13.19 3.49 12.53
N LEU A 70 -12.75 2.38 11.92
CA LEU A 70 -11.86 1.42 12.57
C LEU A 70 -10.43 1.96 12.58
N ALA A 71 -9.80 2.03 13.76
CA ALA A 71 -8.43 2.51 13.91
C ALA A 71 -7.36 1.47 13.51
N TYR A 72 -7.77 0.21 13.44
CA TYR A 72 -6.94 -0.90 13.05
C TYR A 72 -7.80 -1.96 12.37
N VAL A 73 -7.33 -2.45 11.23
CA VAL A 73 -7.88 -3.66 10.59
C VAL A 73 -6.74 -4.40 9.91
N ALA A 74 -6.58 -5.69 10.21
CA ALA A 74 -5.71 -6.58 9.44
C ALA A 74 -6.55 -7.63 8.71
N TYR A 75 -6.57 -7.56 7.39
CA TYR A 75 -7.33 -8.49 6.57
C TYR A 75 -6.59 -9.82 6.37
N PRO A 76 -7.32 -10.91 6.10
CA PRO A 76 -6.71 -12.18 5.70
C PRO A 76 -5.99 -12.08 4.36
N ALA A 77 -5.33 -13.17 3.97
CA ALA A 77 -4.59 -13.25 2.72
C ALA A 77 -5.51 -13.25 1.49
N PHE A 78 -5.12 -12.46 0.50
CA PHE A 78 -5.64 -12.35 -0.85
C PHE A 78 -4.56 -12.75 -1.87
N ARG A 79 -4.92 -12.70 -3.15
CA ARG A 79 -4.01 -12.95 -4.27
C ARG A 79 -3.61 -11.62 -4.90
N CYS A 80 -2.33 -11.50 -5.18
CA CYS A 80 -1.76 -10.42 -5.97
C CYS A 80 -0.92 -10.99 -7.11
N ARG A 81 -0.65 -10.18 -8.12
CA ARG A 81 0.21 -10.50 -9.26
C ARG A 81 1.10 -9.31 -9.59
N VAL A 82 2.34 -9.61 -9.96
CA VAL A 82 3.25 -8.64 -10.58
C VAL A 82 3.50 -9.06 -12.02
N GLU A 83 3.28 -8.14 -12.96
CA GLU A 83 3.51 -8.33 -14.39
C GLU A 83 4.60 -7.38 -14.88
N LEU A 84 5.40 -7.83 -15.85
CA LEU A 84 6.35 -6.98 -16.56
C LEU A 84 5.73 -6.61 -17.91
N THR A 85 5.59 -5.32 -18.18
CA THR A 85 5.11 -4.84 -19.47
C THR A 85 6.18 -5.05 -20.55
N PRO A 86 5.81 -5.11 -21.85
CA PRO A 86 6.78 -5.11 -22.94
C PRO A 86 7.73 -3.91 -22.92
N GLY A 87 7.30 -2.79 -22.31
CA GLY A 87 8.12 -1.58 -22.12
C GLY A 87 9.10 -1.63 -20.94
N GLY A 88 9.06 -2.68 -20.11
CA GLY A 88 9.94 -2.85 -18.96
C GLY A 88 9.40 -2.33 -17.64
N ASP A 89 8.17 -1.82 -17.61
CA ASP A 89 7.52 -1.36 -16.38
C ASP A 89 6.91 -2.53 -15.61
N LEU A 90 6.83 -2.42 -14.28
CA LEU A 90 6.13 -3.39 -13.45
C LEU A 90 4.72 -2.92 -13.11
N ILE A 91 3.75 -3.82 -13.27
CA ILE A 91 2.37 -3.63 -12.83
C ILE A 91 2.12 -4.50 -11.62
N LEU A 92 1.69 -3.90 -10.52
CA LEU A 92 1.15 -4.60 -9.36
C LEU A 92 -0.38 -4.63 -9.45
N GLU A 93 -0.97 -5.80 -9.26
CA GLU A 93 -2.42 -6.00 -9.16
C GLU A 93 -2.79 -6.85 -7.94
N LYS A 94 -3.78 -6.41 -7.17
CA LYS A 94 -4.50 -7.26 -6.21
C LYS A 94 -5.69 -7.87 -6.92
N THR A 95 -5.65 -9.18 -7.17
CA THR A 95 -6.61 -9.88 -8.05
C THR A 95 -7.87 -10.34 -7.31
N THR A 96 -7.87 -10.35 -5.98
CA THR A 96 -9.04 -10.77 -5.17
C THR A 96 -9.41 -9.81 -4.04
N GLY A 97 -10.64 -9.95 -3.53
CA GLY A 97 -11.22 -9.11 -2.49
C GLY A 97 -12.09 -7.98 -3.05
N SER A 98 -12.83 -7.30 -2.16
CA SER A 98 -13.78 -6.24 -2.52
C SER A 98 -13.11 -4.91 -2.87
N GLN A 99 -11.92 -4.65 -2.34
CA GLN A 99 -11.08 -3.51 -2.70
C GLN A 99 -9.81 -4.04 -3.34
N ARG A 100 -9.71 -3.85 -4.65
CA ARG A 100 -8.57 -4.28 -5.47
C ARG A 100 -7.84 -3.07 -5.97
N THR A 101 -6.52 -3.16 -6.07
CA THR A 101 -5.69 -2.06 -6.57
C THR A 101 -4.89 -2.55 -7.77
N ARG A 102 -4.67 -1.66 -8.74
CA ARG A 102 -3.80 -1.93 -9.89
C ARG A 102 -3.04 -0.67 -10.28
N GLY A 103 -1.73 -0.81 -10.46
CA GLY A 103 -0.87 0.34 -10.76
C GLY A 103 0.56 -0.02 -11.14
N LEU A 104 1.27 1.00 -11.61
CA LEU A 104 2.65 0.91 -12.05
C LEU A 104 3.60 1.16 -10.88
N LEU A 105 4.75 0.48 -10.90
CA LEU A 105 5.85 0.66 -9.96
C LEU A 105 7.03 1.33 -10.66
N TYR A 106 7.35 2.55 -10.24
CA TYR A 106 8.45 3.35 -10.78
C TYR A 106 9.63 3.44 -9.82
N PRO A 107 10.88 3.37 -10.30
CA PRO A 107 12.05 3.71 -9.48
C PRO A 107 11.93 5.13 -8.91
N ASP A 108 12.25 5.29 -7.62
CA ASP A 108 12.26 6.60 -6.94
C ASP A 108 13.60 6.84 -6.23
N THR A 109 14.02 5.90 -5.38
CA THR A 109 15.33 5.94 -4.71
C THR A 109 16.01 4.58 -4.78
N ASP A 110 17.19 4.47 -4.17
CA ASP A 110 17.91 3.20 -3.99
C ASP A 110 17.27 2.24 -2.96
N ARG A 111 16.24 2.70 -2.24
CA ARG A 111 15.53 1.92 -1.20
C ARG A 111 14.05 1.72 -1.45
N ARG A 112 13.45 2.43 -2.43
CA ARG A 112 12.01 2.34 -2.69
C ARG A 112 11.62 2.64 -4.14
N LEU A 113 10.44 2.14 -4.50
CA LEU A 113 9.70 2.48 -5.71
C LEU A 113 8.50 3.35 -5.34
N VAL A 114 7.95 4.08 -6.31
CA VAL A 114 6.66 4.76 -6.20
C VAL A 114 5.60 3.96 -6.94
N TYR A 115 4.47 3.76 -6.28
CA TYR A 115 3.26 3.17 -6.85
C TYR A 115 2.31 4.25 -7.32
N VAL A 116 1.87 4.16 -8.58
CA VAL A 116 0.81 5.01 -9.15
C VAL A 116 -0.26 4.11 -9.74
N GLY A 117 -1.46 4.13 -9.17
CA GLY A 117 -2.53 3.23 -9.57
C GLY A 117 -3.89 3.63 -9.06
N ALA A 118 -4.88 2.80 -9.30
CA ALA A 118 -6.24 3.08 -8.88
C ALA A 118 -6.94 1.85 -8.29
N GLN A 119 -7.99 2.12 -7.52
CA GLN A 119 -8.80 1.11 -6.88
C GLN A 119 -10.01 0.73 -7.74
N ALA A 120 -10.35 -0.57 -7.74
CA ALA A 120 -11.62 -1.12 -8.19
C ALA A 120 -12.40 -1.63 -6.97
N TRP A 121 -13.73 -1.45 -6.98
CA TRP A 121 -14.60 -1.82 -5.86
C TRP A 121 -15.55 -2.97 -6.24
N GLY A 122 -15.91 -3.77 -5.24
CA GLY A 122 -16.85 -4.88 -5.40
C GLY A 122 -16.45 -5.84 -6.51
N ASP A 123 -17.36 -6.04 -7.46
CA ASP A 123 -17.28 -6.97 -8.58
C ASP A 123 -16.89 -6.30 -9.91
N GLU A 124 -16.47 -5.03 -9.90
CA GLU A 124 -16.06 -4.31 -11.12
C GLU A 124 -15.01 -5.09 -11.92
N SER A 125 -15.25 -5.39 -13.19
CA SER A 125 -14.33 -6.24 -13.97
C SER A 125 -12.97 -5.60 -14.27
N GLY A 126 -12.86 -4.26 -14.19
CA GLY A 126 -11.65 -3.52 -14.53
C GLY A 126 -11.29 -2.44 -13.52
N PHE A 127 -10.18 -1.76 -13.80
CA PHE A 127 -9.67 -0.65 -13.01
C PHE A 127 -9.78 0.65 -13.82
N PRO A 128 -10.19 1.78 -13.19
CA PRO A 128 -10.10 3.06 -13.86
C PRO A 128 -8.62 3.40 -14.12
N ALA A 129 -8.36 4.18 -15.17
CA ALA A 129 -7.04 4.79 -15.33
C ALA A 129 -6.79 5.78 -14.19
N TYR A 130 -5.52 5.91 -13.76
CA TYR A 130 -5.13 6.95 -12.81
C TYR A 130 -5.53 8.33 -13.33
N GLY A 131 -6.17 9.14 -12.49
CA GLY A 131 -6.67 10.46 -12.84
C GLY A 131 -8.06 10.46 -13.48
N ALA A 132 -8.59 9.31 -13.90
CA ALA A 132 -9.95 9.25 -14.47
C ALA A 132 -11.04 9.34 -13.39
N LYS A 133 -10.75 8.87 -12.18
CA LYS A 133 -11.64 8.92 -11.01
C LYS A 133 -10.82 9.25 -9.77
N THR A 134 -10.74 10.54 -9.42
CA THR A 134 -9.85 11.04 -8.35
C THR A 134 -10.11 10.42 -6.98
N GLU A 135 -11.33 9.97 -6.71
CA GLU A 135 -11.71 9.25 -5.50
C GLU A 135 -11.13 7.83 -5.45
N ARG A 136 -10.64 7.30 -6.57
CA ARG A 136 -10.04 5.96 -6.70
C ARG A 136 -8.53 5.99 -6.90
N ASP A 137 -7.96 7.17 -7.12
CA ASP A 137 -6.52 7.33 -7.30
C ASP A 137 -5.77 6.95 -6.02
N GLN A 138 -4.72 6.16 -6.20
CA GLN A 138 -3.85 5.68 -5.16
C GLN A 138 -2.39 5.95 -5.52
N LEU A 139 -1.69 6.53 -4.57
CA LEU A 139 -0.28 6.85 -4.66
C LEU A 139 0.40 6.34 -3.41
N GLY A 140 1.56 5.70 -3.55
CA GLY A 140 2.24 5.11 -2.41
C GLY A 140 3.70 4.81 -2.64
N VAL A 141 4.36 4.37 -1.58
CA VAL A 141 5.74 3.91 -1.59
C VAL A 141 5.76 2.39 -1.52
N PHE A 142 6.51 1.76 -2.42
CA PHE A 142 6.70 0.32 -2.46
C PHE A 142 8.13 -0.04 -2.09
N GLU A 143 8.28 -0.89 -1.08
CA GLU A 143 9.56 -1.19 -0.45
C GLU A 143 9.78 -2.69 -0.35
N ARG A 144 11.02 -3.12 -0.57
CA ARG A 144 11.48 -4.43 -0.13
C ARG A 144 11.78 -4.37 1.36
N ILE A 145 11.16 -5.24 2.13
CA ILE A 145 11.31 -5.30 3.60
C ILE A 145 11.83 -6.67 4.07
N GLY A 146 12.23 -7.54 3.14
CA GLY A 146 12.83 -8.84 3.41
C GLY A 146 13.19 -9.61 2.12
N PRO A 147 13.70 -10.86 2.23
CA PRO A 147 14.14 -11.66 1.08
C PRO A 147 13.06 -11.89 0.01
N GLN A 148 11.82 -12.17 0.44
CA GLN A 148 10.66 -12.42 -0.40
C GLN A 148 9.43 -11.69 0.15
N ARG A 149 9.67 -10.50 0.71
CA ARG A 149 8.66 -9.70 1.40
C ARG A 149 8.79 -8.25 0.98
N TRP A 150 7.67 -7.70 0.54
CA TRP A 150 7.53 -6.31 0.14
C TRP A 150 6.32 -5.70 0.80
N ARG A 151 6.25 -4.38 0.81
CA ARG A 151 5.04 -3.65 1.17
C ARG A 151 4.79 -2.49 0.23
N LEU A 152 3.53 -2.22 -0.05
CA LEU A 152 3.04 -0.96 -0.58
C LEU A 152 2.42 -0.18 0.57
N VAL A 153 2.86 1.05 0.80
CA VAL A 153 2.35 1.97 1.81
C VAL A 153 1.66 3.14 1.11
N ILE A 154 0.37 3.30 1.34
CA ILE A 154 -0.47 4.35 0.73
C ILE A 154 -0.83 5.34 1.85
N PRO A 155 -0.23 6.55 1.87
CA PRO A 155 -0.55 7.58 2.84
C PRO A 155 -1.85 8.28 2.51
N PHE A 156 -2.68 8.51 3.53
CA PHE A 156 -3.98 9.19 3.44
C PHE A 156 -4.83 8.72 2.25
N PRO A 157 -5.10 7.40 2.14
CA PRO A 157 -5.94 6.87 1.08
C PRO A 157 -7.30 7.57 1.11
N LYS A 158 -7.96 7.64 -0.05
CA LYS A 158 -9.21 8.39 -0.20
C LYS A 158 -10.35 7.83 0.65
N GLN A 159 -10.24 6.58 1.13
CA GLN A 159 -11.24 5.88 1.93
C GLN A 159 -10.69 5.38 3.27
N GLU A 160 -11.56 5.36 4.29
CA GLU A 160 -11.48 4.60 5.55
C GLU A 160 -10.34 4.93 6.52
N SER A 161 -9.08 4.94 6.07
CA SER A 161 -7.91 4.95 6.93
C SER A 161 -6.99 6.14 6.73
N LYS A 162 -6.05 6.32 7.67
CA LYS A 162 -4.94 7.27 7.52
C LYS A 162 -3.76 6.65 6.76
N LEU A 163 -3.59 5.34 6.85
CA LEU A 163 -2.52 4.59 6.20
C LEU A 163 -3.00 3.19 5.81
N ASP A 164 -2.86 2.84 4.54
CA ASP A 164 -3.04 1.47 4.06
C ASP A 164 -1.68 0.85 3.76
N ILE A 165 -1.45 -0.36 4.28
CA ILE A 165 -0.25 -1.15 4.01
C ILE A 165 -0.69 -2.44 3.32
N LEU A 166 -0.31 -2.65 2.07
CA LEU A 166 -0.45 -3.92 1.37
C LEU A 166 0.87 -4.68 1.45
N GLU A 167 0.90 -5.73 2.25
CA GLU A 167 2.02 -6.67 2.31
C GLU A 167 1.97 -7.63 1.13
N LEU A 168 3.12 -7.91 0.53
CA LEU A 168 3.30 -8.93 -0.49
C LEU A 168 4.35 -9.94 -0.03
N THR A 169 4.02 -11.22 -0.13
CA THR A 169 4.93 -12.34 0.15
C THR A 169 4.88 -13.34 -0.98
N ARG A 170 6.04 -13.91 -1.32
CA ARG A 170 6.15 -15.03 -2.25
C ARG A 170 6.31 -16.35 -1.51
#